data_AF-A0A4Y9ZNE0-F1
#
_entry.id   AF-A0A4Y9ZNE0-F1
#
_cell.length_a   1.000
_cell.length_b   1.000
_cell.length_c   1.000
_cell.angle_alpha   90.00
_cell.angle_beta   90.00
_cell.angle_gamma   90.00
#
_symmetry.space_group_name_H-M   'P 1'
#
loop_
_entity.id
_entity.type
_entity.pdbx_description
1 polymer ?
#
loop_
_entity_poly.entity_id
_entity_poly.type
_entity_poly.pdbx_seq_one_letter_code
_entity_poly.pdbx_strand_id
1 'polypeptide(L)' 'MADSTKAAELKARVAAREAHMRESWVHAMEGRIVQEQLQTCHRVEGVNAYETCRELADKYITMLRENRVKGYKQVDL' A
#
# COMPACT_ATOMS: atom_id res chain seq x y z
N MET A 1 15.93 37.84 -4.69
CA MET A 1 14.56 37.30 -4.42
C MET A 1 14.19 36.10 -5.28
N ALA A 2 14.75 35.89 -6.48
CA ALA A 2 14.45 34.74 -7.35
C ALA A 2 15.00 33.37 -6.89
N ASP A 3 16.00 33.36 -5.99
CA ASP A 3 16.63 32.11 -5.53
C ASP A 3 15.84 31.43 -4.40
N SER A 4 15.22 32.23 -3.53
CA SER A 4 14.37 31.75 -2.44
C SER A 4 13.09 31.07 -2.95
N THR A 5 12.52 31.56 -4.06
CA THR A 5 11.31 30.98 -4.66
C THR A 5 11.59 29.62 -5.31
N LYS A 6 12.72 29.46 -6.01
CA LYS A 6 13.17 28.16 -6.55
C LYS A 6 13.45 27.14 -5.45
N ALA A 7 14.10 27.57 -4.36
CA ALA A 7 14.35 26.71 -3.21
C ALA A 7 13.04 26.24 -2.54
N ALA A 8 12.06 27.13 -2.40
CA ALA A 8 10.74 26.78 -1.86
C ALA A 8 10.00 25.78 -2.77
N GLU A 9 10.04 25.97 -4.08
CA GLU A 9 9.43 25.06 -5.05
C GLU A 9 10.08 23.66 -5.03
N LEU A 10 11.41 23.59 -4.95
CA LEU A 10 12.13 22.33 -4.82
C LEU A 10 11.74 21.60 -3.53
N LYS A 11 11.66 22.32 -2.41
CA LYS A 11 11.25 21.77 -1.12
C LYS A 11 9.81 21.21 -1.18
N ALA A 12 8.89 21.95 -1.80
CA ALA A 12 7.52 21.50 -1.99
C ALA A 12 7.44 20.23 -2.85
N ARG A 13 8.22 20.15 -3.94
CA ARG A 13 8.30 18.95 -4.79
C ARG A 13 8.83 17.73 -4.04
N VAL A 14 9.86 17.89 -3.20
CA VAL A 14 10.38 16.80 -2.38
C VAL A 14 9.34 16.34 -1.35
N ALA A 15 8.69 17.28 -0.65
CA ALA A 15 7.66 16.96 0.33
C ALA A 15 6.47 16.19 -0.29
N ALA A 16 6.02 16.59 -1.49
CA ALA A 16 4.97 15.89 -2.22
C ALA A 16 5.37 14.45 -2.58
N ARG A 17 6.61 14.24 -3.04
CA ARG A 17 7.14 12.90 -3.35
C ARG A 17 7.20 12.01 -2.11
N GLU A 18 7.68 12.55 -0.99
CA GLU A 18 7.72 11.81 0.27
C GLU A 18 6.32 11.45 0.77
N ALA A 19 5.36 12.38 0.68
CA ALA A 19 3.97 12.12 1.07
C ALA A 19 3.37 10.96 0.27
N HIS A 20 3.52 10.98 -1.06
CA HIS A 20 3.08 9.90 -1.95
C HIS A 20 3.72 8.55 -1.59
N MET A 21 5.04 8.55 -1.35
CA MET A 21 5.75 7.32 -0.95
C MET A 21 5.24 6.80 0.40
N ARG A 22 5.05 7.68 1.39
CA ARG A 22 4.53 7.30 2.72
C ARG A 22 3.15 6.66 2.60
N GLU A 23 2.24 7.27 1.85
CA GLU A 23 0.90 6.74 1.62
C GLU A 23 0.93 5.37 0.91
N SER A 24 1.78 5.23 -0.12
CA SER A 24 1.99 3.93 -0.79
C SER A 24 2.47 2.84 0.17
N TRP A 25 3.33 3.18 1.13
CA TRP A 25 3.77 2.25 2.17
C TRP A 25 2.67 1.94 3.19
N VAL A 26 1.84 2.91 3.56
CA VAL A 26 0.67 2.68 4.43
C VAL A 26 -0.26 1.65 3.80
N HIS A 27 -0.61 1.80 2.52
CA HIS A 27 -1.45 0.83 1.81
C HIS A 27 -0.84 -0.58 1.74
N ALA A 28 0.47 -0.67 1.57
CA ALA A 28 1.17 -1.96 1.62
C ALA A 28 1.11 -2.59 3.02
N MET A 29 1.20 -1.78 4.08
CA MET A 29 1.07 -2.24 5.47
C MET A 29 -0.37 -2.67 5.80
N GLU A 30 -1.38 -1.98 5.27
CA GLU A 30 -2.78 -2.42 5.36
C GLU A 30 -2.96 -3.81 4.74
N GLY A 31 -2.33 -4.07 3.59
CA GLY A 31 -2.34 -5.38 2.95
C GLY A 31 -1.70 -6.47 3.81
N ARG A 32 -0.62 -6.15 4.54
CA ARG A 32 0.02 -7.09 5.49
C ARG A 32 -0.88 -7.44 6.67
N ILE A 33 -1.62 -6.47 7.21
CA ILE A 33 -2.56 -6.73 8.31
C ILE A 33 -3.63 -7.74 7.87
N VAL A 34 -4.18 -7.56 6.66
CA VAL A 34 -5.16 -8.51 6.11
C VAL A 34 -4.54 -9.89 5.86
N GLN A 35 -3.28 -9.94 5.41
CA GLN A 35 -2.54 -11.20 5.24
C GLN A 35 -2.39 -11.95 6.57
N GLU A 36 -1.99 -11.28 7.65
CA GLU A 36 -1.82 -11.88 8.97
C GLU A 36 -3.15 -12.39 9.54
N GLN A 37 -4.23 -11.63 9.33
CA GLN A 37 -5.57 -12.04 9.71
C GLN A 37 -6.03 -13.27 8.92
N LEU A 38 -5.77 -13.31 7.61
CA LEU A 38 -6.09 -14.44 6.75
C LEU A 38 -5.31 -15.70 7.16
N GLN A 39 -4.01 -15.57 7.44
CA GLN A 39 -3.18 -16.67 7.95
C GLN A 39 -3.72 -17.21 9.28
N THR A 40 -4.14 -16.32 10.18
CA THR A 40 -4.75 -16.71 11.45
C THR A 40 -6.08 -17.44 11.23
N CYS A 41 -6.94 -16.94 10.33
CA CYS A 41 -8.19 -17.59 9.96
C CYS A 41 -7.94 -19.02 9.41
N HIS A 42 -7.01 -19.17 8.47
CA HIS A 42 -6.64 -20.50 7.95
C HIS A 42 -6.15 -21.46 9.03
N ARG A 43 -5.40 -20.97 10.02
CA ARG A 43 -4.89 -21.79 11.13
C ARG A 43 -6.00 -22.21 12.10
N VAL A 44 -7.00 -21.36 12.33
CA VAL A 44 -8.10 -21.62 13.28
C VAL A 44 -9.17 -22.52 12.64
N GLU A 45 -9.60 -22.21 11.42
CA GLU A 45 -10.69 -22.91 10.74
C GLU A 45 -10.26 -24.23 10.09
N GLY A 46 -8.98 -24.39 9.79
CA GLY A 46 -8.42 -25.59 9.18
C GLY A 46 -9.10 -25.92 7.84
N VAL A 47 -9.79 -27.06 7.77
CA VAL A 47 -10.43 -27.55 6.54
C VAL A 47 -11.60 -26.65 6.09
N ASN A 48 -12.25 -25.96 7.03
CA ASN A 48 -13.40 -25.09 6.72
C ASN A 48 -12.99 -23.71 6.18
N ALA A 49 -11.69 -23.41 6.11
CA ALA A 49 -11.20 -22.09 5.74
C ALA A 49 -11.62 -21.63 4.33
N TYR A 50 -11.96 -22.56 3.43
CA TYR A 50 -12.42 -22.24 2.08
C TYR A 50 -13.75 -21.49 2.05
N GLU A 51 -14.63 -21.73 3.02
CA GLU A 51 -15.90 -21.02 3.14
C GLU A 51 -15.77 -19.86 4.13
N THR A 52 -15.25 -20.12 5.34
CA THR A 52 -15.20 -19.12 6.41
C THR A 52 -14.24 -17.95 6.12
N CYS A 53 -13.09 -18.21 5.50
CA CYS A 53 -12.06 -17.19 5.26
C CYS A 53 -12.16 -16.55 3.86
N ARG A 54 -13.19 -16.87 3.07
CA ARG A 54 -13.31 -16.45 1.67
C ARG A 54 -13.30 -14.93 1.50
N GLU A 55 -14.04 -14.20 2.32
CA GLU A 55 -14.11 -12.75 2.23
C GLU A 55 -12.76 -12.08 2.53
N LEU A 56 -12.01 -12.62 3.50
CA LEU A 56 -10.66 -12.15 3.80
C LEU A 56 -9.70 -12.44 2.66
N ALA A 57 -9.83 -13.60 2.01
CA ALA A 57 -9.03 -13.96 0.84
C ALA A 57 -9.32 -13.03 -0.36
N ASP A 58 -10.59 -12.78 -0.67
CA ASP A 58 -11.00 -11.89 -1.77
C ASP A 58 -10.54 -10.45 -1.52
N LYS A 59 -10.66 -9.97 -0.28
CA LYS A 59 -10.14 -8.67 0.14
C LYS A 59 -8.62 -8.60 -0.03
N TYR A 60 -7.89 -9.61 0.43
CA TYR A 60 -6.43 -9.66 0.29
C TYR A 60 -5.99 -9.64 -1.18
N ILE A 61 -6.66 -10.42 -2.04
CA ILE A 61 -6.39 -10.45 -3.49
C ILE A 61 -6.63 -9.09 -4.13
N THR A 62 -7.71 -8.39 -3.73
CA THR A 62 -8.01 -7.04 -4.21
C THR A 62 -6.91 -6.07 -3.80
N MET A 63 -6.53 -6.07 -2.52
CA MET A 63 -5.45 -5.21 -2.01
C MET A 63 -4.09 -5.53 -2.65
N LEU A 64 -3.79 -6.79 -2.96
CA LEU A 64 -2.56 -7.15 -3.69
C LEU A 64 -2.48 -6.55 -5.10
N ARG A 65 -3.61 -6.25 -5.73
CA ARG A 65 -3.65 -5.60 -7.04
C ARG A 65 -3.56 -4.08 -6.90
N GLU A 66 -4.28 -3.51 -5.95
CA GLU A 66 -4.48 -2.06 -5.83
C GLU A 66 -3.39 -1.38 -4.98
N ASN A 67 -3.01 -1.98 -3.85
CA ASN A 67 -2.17 -1.39 -2.80
C ASN A 67 -0.66 -1.66 -3.00
N ARG A 68 -0.24 -1.96 -4.23
CA ARG A 68 1.20 -2.13 -4.51
C ARG A 68 1.91 -0.80 -4.31
N VAL A 69 3.13 -0.85 -3.77
CA VAL A 69 3.97 0.34 -3.66
C VAL A 69 4.27 0.86 -5.06
N LYS A 70 3.68 2.00 -5.41
CA LYS A 70 3.95 2.71 -6.66
C LYS A 70 5.06 3.72 -6.41
N GLY A 71 6.13 3.66 -7.20
CA GLY A 71 7.17 4.68 -7.14
C GLY A 71 6.61 6.04 -7.57
N TYR A 72 7.18 7.14 -7.05
CA TYR A 72 6.80 8.50 -7.46
C TYR A 72 7.14 8.80 -8.93
N LYS A 73 8.06 8.03 -9.53
CA LYS A 73 8.47 8.17 -10.91
C LYS A 73 7.75 7.12 -11.75
N GLN A 74 6.72 7.54 -12.49
CA GLN A 74 6.12 6.73 -13.53
C GLN A 74 7.08 6.74 -14.72
N VAL A 75 7.58 5.56 -15.10
CA VAL A 75 8.37 5.37 -16.31
C VAL A 75 7.47 4.55 -17.22
N ASP A 76 6.90 5.21 -18.22
CA ASP A 76 6.21 4.52 -19.31
C ASP A 76 7.27 3.77 -20.13
N LEU A 77 7.09 2.46 -20.31
CA LEU A 77 7.93 1.60 -21.14
C LEU A 77 7.43 1.62 -22.59
#